data_AF-A0A7X8XM09-F1
#
_entry.id   AF-A0A7X8XM09-F1
#
_cell.length_a   1.000
_cell.length_b   1.000
_cell.length_c   1.000
_cell.angle_alpha   90.00
_cell.angle_beta   90.00
_cell.angle_gamma   90.00
#
_symmetry.space_group_name_H-M   'P 1'
#
loop_
_entity.id
_entity.type
_entity.pdbx_description
1 polymer ?
#
loop_
_entity_poly.entity_id
_entity_poly.type
_entity_poly.pdbx_seq_one_letter_code
_entity_poly.pdbx_strand_id
1 'polypeptide(L)'
;MLLRCAVALLAAFLLVAGCDRPDEPAPAAELGSSSHETLEVSSEQQAAILEALEALHAAYQARDLEAVLGKIHLAIENTAQEYQSRHPEKEGAVQEIRDAFRAFHEDIFRHEDYHLQDFQSGFADFKARPDGTVEVFSNIPIIGTEAMTFEDTDGTPATIRLRLGRFVMRLVGGSWQIAEMDLF
;
A
#
# COMPACT_ATOMS: atom_id res chain seq x y z
N MET A 1 -13.77 -25.70 2.73
CA MET A 1 -12.44 -25.59 3.35
C MET A 1 -12.04 -24.13 3.29
N LEU A 2 -12.94 -23.31 3.83
CA LEU A 2 -12.96 -21.85 3.78
C LEU A 2 -12.37 -21.39 5.11
N LEU A 3 -11.51 -20.38 5.07
CA LEU A 3 -10.80 -19.84 6.23
C LEU A 3 -9.63 -20.67 6.79
N ARG A 4 -8.62 -20.83 5.94
CA ARG A 4 -7.27 -20.53 6.43
C ARG A 4 -7.11 -19.02 6.47
N CYS A 5 -7.48 -18.46 7.59
CA CYS A 5 -6.65 -17.44 8.16
C CYS A 5 -6.42 -16.15 7.34
N ALA A 6 -7.51 -15.56 6.89
CA ALA A 6 -7.74 -14.16 7.24
C ALA A 6 -7.55 -13.87 8.77
N VAL A 7 -7.44 -14.88 9.62
CA VAL A 7 -7.02 -14.88 11.03
C VAL A 7 -5.62 -14.27 11.28
N ALA A 8 -4.84 -13.99 10.22
CA ALA A 8 -3.69 -13.08 10.24
C ALA A 8 -3.87 -11.84 9.34
N LEU A 9 -5.09 -11.56 8.85
CA LEU A 9 -5.53 -10.26 8.27
C LEU A 9 -5.13 -9.23 9.30
N LEU A 10 -3.96 -8.63 9.15
CA LEU A 10 -3.60 -7.51 10.00
C LEU A 10 -3.60 -7.84 11.51
N ALA A 11 -3.64 -9.10 11.99
CA ALA A 11 -4.14 -9.49 13.34
C ALA A 11 -3.21 -9.11 14.54
N ALA A 12 -2.52 -8.00 14.40
CA ALA A 12 -1.08 -7.90 14.31
C ALA A 12 -0.78 -6.94 13.14
N PHE A 13 -1.27 -5.71 13.06
CA PHE A 13 -1.06 -4.68 14.08
C PHE A 13 0.28 -4.92 14.77
N LEU A 14 1.32 -5.31 14.05
CA LEU A 14 2.61 -5.58 14.68
C LEU A 14 3.55 -4.54 14.13
N LEU A 15 3.72 -3.41 14.77
CA LEU A 15 3.17 -2.83 16.00
C LEU A 15 3.93 -1.51 15.96
N VAL A 16 3.26 -0.34 15.85
CA VAL A 16 3.84 1.02 15.62
C VAL A 16 3.86 1.46 14.14
N ALA A 17 2.70 1.76 13.58
CA ALA A 17 2.61 2.90 12.66
C ALA A 17 2.38 4.23 13.42
N GLY A 18 2.25 4.24 14.77
CA GLY A 18 2.06 5.51 15.47
C GLY A 18 1.54 5.52 16.91
N CYS A 19 2.01 4.65 17.83
CA CYS A 19 1.69 4.79 19.26
C CYS A 19 2.94 4.67 20.14
N ASP A 20 3.79 5.69 20.07
CA ASP A 20 4.55 6.28 21.19
C ASP A 20 5.53 7.29 20.59
N ARG A 21 5.01 8.46 20.20
CA ARG A 21 5.81 9.67 20.37
C ARG A 21 5.46 10.18 21.77
N PRO A 22 6.35 10.09 22.76
CA PRO A 22 6.17 10.94 23.93
C PRO A 22 6.10 12.38 23.41
N ASP A 23 5.06 13.11 23.84
CA ASP A 23 4.97 14.57 23.69
C ASP A 23 6.22 15.18 24.32
N GLU A 24 7.27 15.36 23.51
CA GLU A 24 8.41 16.17 23.89
C GLU A 24 8.00 17.62 23.64
N PRO A 25 7.93 18.48 24.68
CA PRO A 25 7.52 19.86 24.50
C PRO A 25 8.53 20.57 23.60
N ALA A 26 8.03 21.17 22.52
CA ALA A 26 8.83 21.89 21.55
C ALA A 26 9.71 22.96 22.23
N PRO A 27 11.03 22.99 22.01
CA PRO A 27 11.83 24.15 22.35
C PRO A 27 11.44 25.30 21.43
N ALA A 28 11.00 26.42 22.01
CA ALA A 28 10.74 27.66 21.30
C ALA A 28 12.04 28.16 20.66
N ALA A 29 12.09 28.21 19.32
CA ALA A 29 13.14 28.91 18.60
C ALA A 29 12.64 29.43 17.24
N GLU A 30 12.44 30.75 17.25
CA GLU A 30 12.82 31.74 16.24
C GLU A 30 12.41 31.55 14.76
N LEU A 31 11.66 32.55 14.28
CA LEU A 31 11.30 32.85 12.90
C LEU A 31 12.56 33.08 12.03
N GLY A 32 13.15 31.99 11.57
CA GLY A 32 14.05 31.98 10.42
C GLY A 32 13.25 31.79 9.14
N SER A 33 13.17 32.84 8.32
CA SER A 33 12.67 32.79 6.94
C SER A 33 13.53 31.83 6.11
N SER A 34 13.17 30.54 6.04
CA SER A 34 13.74 29.61 5.07
C SER A 34 12.83 29.55 3.85
N SER A 35 13.43 29.82 2.69
CA SER A 35 12.81 29.61 1.40
C SER A 35 12.48 28.11 1.27
N HIS A 36 11.24 27.73 1.52
CA HIS A 36 10.75 26.38 1.23
C HIS A 36 10.76 26.19 -0.29
N GLU A 37 11.88 25.70 -0.82
CA GLU A 37 11.95 25.16 -2.18
C GLU A 37 10.93 24.02 -2.23
N THR A 38 9.80 24.27 -2.88
CA THR A 38 8.76 23.25 -3.04
C THR A 38 9.29 22.30 -4.10
N LEU A 39 9.70 21.10 -3.71
CA LEU A 39 10.10 20.07 -4.66
C LEU A 39 8.88 19.74 -5.53
N GLU A 40 8.92 20.11 -6.80
CA GLU A 40 7.84 19.84 -7.75
C GLU A 40 8.08 18.51 -8.46
N VAL A 41 7.00 17.77 -8.69
CA VAL A 41 7.00 16.55 -9.50
C VAL A 41 6.71 16.96 -10.95
N SER A 42 7.61 16.68 -11.87
CA SER A 42 7.42 17.07 -13.28
C SER A 42 6.24 16.34 -13.92
N SER A 43 5.61 16.93 -14.94
CA SER A 43 4.50 16.29 -15.65
C SER A 43 4.89 14.95 -16.28
N GLU A 44 6.16 14.79 -16.69
CA GLU A 44 6.70 13.53 -17.18
C GLU A 44 6.77 12.46 -16.08
N GLN A 45 7.22 12.84 -14.88
CA GLN A 45 7.23 11.94 -13.73
C GLN A 45 5.80 11.55 -13.31
N GLN A 46 4.87 12.51 -13.28
CA GLN A 46 3.47 12.25 -12.97
C GLN A 46 2.86 11.25 -13.97
N ALA A 47 3.08 11.47 -15.28
CA ALA A 47 2.59 10.57 -16.32
C ALA A 47 3.15 9.15 -16.18
N ALA A 48 4.46 9.00 -15.95
CA ALA A 48 5.10 7.70 -15.79
C ALA A 48 4.65 6.97 -14.50
N ILE A 49 4.39 7.72 -13.43
CA ILE A 49 3.82 7.17 -12.20
C ILE A 49 2.38 6.69 -12.44
N LEU A 50 1.56 7.50 -13.11
CA LEU A 50 0.18 7.12 -13.43
C LEU A 50 0.13 5.89 -14.35
N GLU A 51 1.04 5.77 -15.31
CA GLU A 51 1.17 4.58 -16.16
C GLU A 51 1.49 3.33 -15.33
N ALA A 52 2.37 3.44 -14.32
CA ALA A 52 2.67 2.33 -13.42
C ALA A 52 1.44 1.91 -12.59
N LEU A 53 0.67 2.88 -12.08
CA LEU A 53 -0.56 2.63 -11.31
C LEU A 53 -1.69 2.08 -12.19
N GLU A 54 -1.84 2.57 -13.42
CA GLU A 54 -2.79 2.05 -14.41
C GLU A 54 -2.45 0.61 -14.78
N ALA A 55 -1.17 0.29 -14.93
CA ALA A 55 -0.75 -1.08 -15.17
C ALA A 55 -1.03 -2.00 -13.97
N LEU A 56 -0.98 -1.49 -12.73
CA LEU A 56 -1.43 -2.23 -11.54
C LEU A 56 -2.94 -2.43 -11.55
N HIS A 57 -3.72 -1.39 -11.88
CA HIS A 57 -5.17 -1.51 -12.05
C HIS A 57 -5.53 -2.56 -13.10
N ALA A 58 -4.87 -2.56 -14.26
CA ALA A 58 -5.07 -3.55 -15.31
C ALA A 58 -4.77 -4.99 -14.85
N ALA A 59 -3.75 -5.18 -13.99
CA ALA A 59 -3.44 -6.49 -13.41
C ALA A 59 -4.55 -6.97 -12.45
N TYR A 60 -5.07 -6.07 -11.60
CA TYR A 60 -6.25 -6.37 -10.78
C TYR A 60 -7.47 -6.69 -11.64
N GLN A 61 -7.71 -5.92 -12.71
CA GLN A 61 -8.83 -6.10 -13.62
C GLN A 61 -8.79 -7.48 -14.30
N ALA A 62 -7.58 -7.93 -14.67
CA ALA A 62 -7.34 -9.25 -15.26
C ALA A 62 -7.37 -10.39 -14.23
N ARG A 63 -7.46 -10.08 -12.92
CA ARG A 63 -7.26 -11.02 -11.81
C ARG A 63 -5.93 -11.77 -11.92
N ASP A 64 -4.91 -11.10 -12.44
CA ASP A 64 -3.58 -11.68 -12.64
C ASP A 64 -2.74 -11.54 -11.36
N LEU A 65 -2.74 -12.60 -10.56
CA LEU A 65 -2.07 -12.65 -9.27
C LEU A 65 -0.56 -12.36 -9.37
N GLU A 66 0.13 -12.97 -10.33
CA GLU A 66 1.58 -12.77 -10.45
C GLU A 66 1.91 -11.38 -10.96
N ALA A 67 1.10 -10.82 -11.86
CA ALA A 67 1.28 -9.45 -12.32
C ALA A 67 1.03 -8.43 -11.20
N VAL A 68 0.02 -8.64 -10.35
CA VAL A 68 -0.22 -7.78 -9.17
C VAL A 68 0.96 -7.88 -8.21
N LEU A 69 1.31 -9.08 -7.75
CA LEU A 69 2.40 -9.30 -6.80
C LEU A 69 3.74 -8.77 -7.32
N GLY A 70 4.01 -8.89 -8.62
CA GLY A 70 5.21 -8.32 -9.24
C GLY A 70 5.25 -6.79 -9.20
N LYS A 71 4.09 -6.13 -9.41
CA LYS A 71 4.00 -4.66 -9.38
C LYS A 71 4.10 -4.07 -7.98
N ILE A 72 3.65 -4.81 -6.97
CA ILE A 72 3.75 -4.41 -5.55
C ILE A 72 4.92 -5.07 -4.82
N HIS A 73 5.83 -5.76 -5.54
CA HIS A 73 6.90 -6.56 -4.94
C HIS A 73 7.80 -5.72 -4.03
N LEU A 74 8.22 -4.54 -4.47
CA LEU A 74 9.07 -3.65 -3.66
C LEU A 74 8.38 -3.23 -2.37
N ALA A 75 7.07 -2.95 -2.40
CA ALA A 75 6.29 -2.65 -1.20
C ALA A 75 6.23 -3.86 -0.24
N ILE A 76 5.98 -5.07 -0.75
CA ILE A 76 5.97 -6.30 0.06
C ILE A 76 7.33 -6.50 0.74
N GLU A 77 8.43 -6.37 0.00
CA GLU A 77 9.78 -6.54 0.55
C GLU A 77 10.12 -5.47 1.59
N ASN A 78 9.77 -4.21 1.34
CA ASN A 78 9.99 -3.15 2.33
C ASN A 78 9.20 -3.43 3.62
N THR A 79 7.93 -3.83 3.53
CA THR A 79 7.12 -4.21 4.68
C THR A 79 7.71 -5.41 5.42
N ALA A 80 8.15 -6.43 4.70
CA ALA A 80 8.72 -7.64 5.28
C ALA A 80 10.03 -7.35 6.04
N GLN A 81 10.91 -6.54 5.45
CA GLN A 81 12.18 -6.16 6.07
C GLN A 81 11.97 -5.23 7.27
N GLU A 82 11.07 -4.24 7.16
CA GLU A 82 10.73 -3.36 8.27
C GLU A 82 10.23 -4.17 9.46
N TYR A 83 9.26 -5.06 9.24
CA TYR A 83 8.74 -5.91 10.30
C TYR A 83 9.85 -6.76 10.94
N GLN A 84 10.69 -7.43 10.15
CA GLN A 84 11.77 -8.28 10.66
C GLN A 84 12.77 -7.48 11.50
N SER A 85 13.07 -6.24 11.11
CA SER A 85 13.97 -5.35 11.85
C SER A 85 13.44 -4.98 13.24
N ARG A 86 12.12 -4.93 13.39
CA ARG A 86 11.42 -4.61 14.65
C ARG A 86 11.17 -5.82 15.52
N HIS A 87 11.08 -6.99 14.89
CA HIS A 87 10.81 -8.28 15.51
C HIS A 87 11.89 -9.31 15.16
N PRO A 88 13.18 -9.06 15.53
CA PRO A 88 14.27 -9.99 15.22
C PRO A 88 14.09 -11.37 15.86
N GLU A 89 13.26 -11.48 16.90
CA GLU A 89 12.89 -12.74 17.56
C GLU A 89 11.96 -13.64 16.72
N LYS A 90 11.30 -13.08 15.71
CA LYS A 90 10.38 -13.83 14.85
C LYS A 90 11.10 -14.34 13.62
N GLU A 91 11.71 -15.51 13.75
CA GLU A 91 12.27 -16.24 12.61
C GLU A 91 11.17 -16.59 11.60
N GLY A 92 11.43 -16.38 10.31
CA GLY A 92 10.50 -16.72 9.24
C GLY A 92 9.44 -15.66 8.91
N ALA A 93 9.36 -14.56 9.67
CA ALA A 93 8.36 -13.50 9.47
C ALA A 93 8.34 -12.91 8.05
N VAL A 94 9.51 -12.79 7.41
CA VAL A 94 9.61 -12.32 6.02
C VAL A 94 8.81 -13.20 5.06
N GLN A 95 8.87 -14.52 5.22
CA GLN A 95 8.15 -15.44 4.35
C GLN A 95 6.64 -15.43 4.67
N GLU A 96 6.28 -15.37 5.94
CA GLU A 96 4.88 -15.26 6.36
C GLU A 96 4.20 -14.02 5.77
N ILE A 97 4.89 -12.87 5.72
CA ILE A 97 4.36 -11.65 5.10
C ILE A 97 4.13 -11.84 3.60
N ARG A 98 5.11 -12.40 2.87
CA ARG A 98 4.95 -12.70 1.43
C ARG A 98 3.77 -13.63 1.17
N ASP A 99 3.63 -14.68 1.97
CA ASP A 99 2.55 -15.65 1.85
C ASP A 99 1.19 -15.02 2.18
N ALA A 100 1.13 -14.10 3.16
CA ALA A 100 -0.07 -13.36 3.52
C ALA A 100 -0.54 -12.44 2.39
N PHE A 101 0.36 -11.68 1.75
CA PHE A 101 0.02 -10.87 0.59
C PHE A 101 -0.53 -11.72 -0.55
N ARG A 102 0.10 -12.86 -0.85
CA ARG A 102 -0.37 -13.80 -1.87
C ARG A 102 -1.77 -14.34 -1.55
N ALA A 103 -1.96 -14.85 -0.33
CA ALA A 103 -3.23 -15.42 0.11
C ALA A 103 -4.37 -14.40 0.04
N PHE A 104 -4.14 -13.17 0.52
CA PHE A 104 -5.13 -12.09 0.43
C PHE A 104 -5.57 -11.83 -1.02
N HIS A 105 -4.62 -11.67 -1.94
CA HIS A 105 -4.94 -11.39 -3.35
C HIS A 105 -5.64 -12.57 -4.03
N GLU A 106 -5.24 -13.79 -3.70
CA GLU A 106 -5.88 -15.01 -4.20
C GLU A 106 -7.34 -15.12 -3.71
N ASP A 107 -7.60 -14.79 -2.45
CA ASP A 107 -8.93 -14.83 -1.85
C ASP A 107 -9.85 -13.77 -2.46
N ILE A 108 -9.40 -12.52 -2.62
CA ILE A 108 -10.23 -11.47 -3.25
C ILE A 108 -10.55 -11.82 -4.71
N PHE A 109 -9.62 -12.40 -5.47
CA PHE A 109 -9.86 -12.73 -6.87
C PHE A 109 -10.81 -13.91 -7.08
N ARG A 110 -10.89 -14.80 -6.09
CA ARG A 110 -11.82 -15.93 -6.07
C ARG A 110 -13.22 -15.55 -5.60
N HIS A 111 -13.36 -14.40 -4.94
CA HIS A 111 -14.65 -13.95 -4.44
C HIS A 111 -15.64 -13.71 -5.59
N GLU A 112 -16.89 -14.14 -5.41
CA GLU A 112 -17.93 -14.03 -6.45
C GLU A 112 -18.30 -12.57 -6.73
N ASP A 113 -18.41 -11.76 -5.67
CA ASP A 113 -18.67 -10.32 -5.75
C ASP A 113 -17.42 -9.48 -6.06
N TYR A 114 -16.32 -10.08 -6.54
CA TYR A 114 -15.16 -9.29 -6.96
C TYR A 114 -15.52 -8.41 -8.16
N HIS A 115 -15.65 -7.12 -7.90
CA HIS A 115 -15.87 -6.08 -8.90
C HIS A 115 -14.87 -4.93 -8.69
N LEU A 116 -13.98 -4.74 -9.66
CA LEU A 116 -13.03 -3.64 -9.66
C LEU A 116 -13.71 -2.37 -10.22
N GLN A 117 -13.49 -1.24 -9.56
CA GLN A 117 -13.98 0.06 -10.00
C GLN A 117 -13.08 0.63 -11.10
N ASP A 118 -13.60 1.58 -11.88
CA ASP A 118 -12.81 2.32 -12.87
C ASP A 118 -11.60 3.01 -12.23
N PHE A 119 -10.50 3.08 -12.96
CA PHE A 119 -9.26 3.74 -12.50
C PHE A 119 -9.48 5.25 -12.30
N GLN A 120 -9.22 5.75 -11.09
CA GLN A 120 -9.54 7.13 -10.68
C GLN A 120 -8.31 8.05 -10.62
N SER A 121 -7.49 8.10 -11.67
CA SER A 121 -6.27 8.94 -11.71
C SER A 121 -6.52 10.44 -11.66
N GLY A 122 -7.72 10.91 -12.05
CA GLY A 122 -8.07 12.33 -12.07
C GLY A 122 -8.11 13.01 -10.69
N PHE A 123 -8.06 12.23 -9.60
CA PHE A 123 -8.02 12.73 -8.23
C PHE A 123 -6.66 12.55 -7.56
N ALA A 124 -5.63 12.16 -8.30
CA ALA A 124 -4.29 11.93 -7.76
C ALA A 124 -3.54 13.26 -7.58
N ASP A 125 -3.12 13.52 -6.35
CA ASP A 125 -2.19 14.59 -6.01
C ASP A 125 -0.77 14.02 -5.82
N PHE A 126 0.24 14.82 -6.16
CA PHE A 126 1.65 14.39 -6.16
C PHE A 126 2.49 15.28 -5.25
N LYS A 127 3.35 14.63 -4.46
CA LYS A 127 4.28 15.32 -3.56
C LYS A 127 5.67 14.68 -3.66
N ALA A 128 6.64 15.45 -4.15
CA ALA A 128 8.03 15.02 -4.09
C ALA A 128 8.54 15.06 -2.65
N ARG A 129 9.35 14.06 -2.27
CA ARG A 129 10.01 13.96 -0.98
C ARG A 129 11.52 14.20 -1.13
N PRO A 130 12.21 14.71 -0.09
CA PRO A 130 13.66 14.99 -0.16
C PRO A 130 14.54 13.75 -0.42
N ASP A 131 14.03 12.55 -0.15
CA ASP A 131 14.71 11.28 -0.41
C ASP A 131 14.59 10.82 -1.88
N GLY A 132 13.97 11.63 -2.75
CA GLY A 132 13.77 11.34 -4.16
C GLY A 132 12.56 10.45 -4.46
N THR A 133 11.77 10.07 -3.45
CA THR A 133 10.49 9.40 -3.67
C THR A 133 9.38 10.40 -4.00
N VAL A 134 8.29 9.91 -4.60
CA VAL A 134 7.10 10.70 -4.89
C VAL A 134 5.91 10.03 -4.21
N GLU A 135 5.25 10.77 -3.33
CA GLU A 135 3.98 10.35 -2.76
C GLU A 135 2.84 10.73 -3.71
N VAL A 136 2.02 9.73 -4.03
CA VAL A 136 0.74 9.90 -4.71
C VAL A 136 -0.34 9.68 -3.68
N PHE A 137 -1.25 10.63 -3.54
CA PHE A 137 -2.35 10.52 -2.60
C PHE A 137 -3.65 10.99 -3.21
N SER A 138 -4.76 10.40 -2.78
CA SER A 138 -6.09 10.82 -3.16
C SER A 138 -7.08 10.53 -2.05
N ASN A 139 -8.07 11.42 -1.89
CA ASN A 139 -9.19 11.21 -0.99
C ASN A 139 -10.20 10.18 -1.52
N ILE A 140 -10.12 9.86 -2.82
CA ILE A 140 -10.90 8.84 -3.50
C ILE A 140 -9.93 7.71 -3.86
N PRO A 141 -10.28 6.42 -3.67
CA PRO A 141 -9.37 5.34 -4.03
C PRO A 141 -9.05 5.40 -5.53
N ILE A 142 -7.76 5.42 -5.86
CA ILE A 142 -7.26 5.39 -7.24
C ILE A 142 -7.53 4.01 -7.86
N ILE A 143 -7.33 2.96 -7.06
CA ILE A 143 -7.69 1.57 -7.37
C ILE A 143 -8.58 1.08 -6.24
N GLY A 144 -9.76 0.57 -6.55
CA GLY A 144 -10.62 0.00 -5.52
C GLY A 144 -11.67 -0.96 -6.04
N THR A 145 -12.30 -1.67 -5.12
CA THR A 145 -13.37 -2.63 -5.42
C THR A 145 -14.68 -2.22 -4.78
N GLU A 146 -15.77 -2.79 -5.28
CA GLU A 146 -17.00 -2.89 -4.49
C GLU A 146 -16.79 -3.75 -3.24
N ALA A 147 -17.80 -3.76 -2.37
CA ALA A 147 -17.79 -4.51 -1.12
C ALA A 147 -17.92 -6.02 -1.40
N MET A 148 -17.04 -6.81 -0.80
CA MET A 148 -17.09 -8.27 -0.79
C MET A 148 -17.39 -8.74 0.64
N THR A 149 -18.25 -9.74 0.81
CA THR A 149 -18.58 -10.28 2.14
C THR A 149 -17.99 -11.68 2.32
N PHE A 150 -16.98 -11.76 3.17
CA PHE A 150 -16.35 -13.01 3.58
C PHE A 150 -16.97 -13.50 4.89
N GLU A 151 -16.96 -14.81 5.12
CA GLU A 151 -17.29 -15.38 6.43
C GLU A 151 -15.99 -15.48 7.25
N ASP A 152 -15.97 -14.97 8.49
CA ASP A 152 -14.84 -15.08 9.41
C ASP A 152 -14.85 -16.43 10.17
N THR A 153 -13.80 -16.72 10.95
CA THR A 153 -13.53 -18.05 11.54
C THR A 153 -14.53 -18.46 12.59
N ASP A 154 -15.15 -17.47 13.21
CA ASP A 154 -16.25 -17.62 14.14
C ASP A 154 -17.63 -17.66 13.45
N GLY A 155 -17.66 -17.59 12.12
CA GLY A 155 -18.87 -17.51 11.31
C GLY A 155 -19.44 -16.10 11.16
N THR A 156 -18.76 -15.07 11.68
CA THR A 156 -19.20 -13.68 11.57
C THR A 156 -18.91 -13.14 10.16
N PRO A 157 -19.87 -12.53 9.46
CA PRO A 157 -19.60 -11.93 8.15
C PRO A 157 -18.69 -10.69 8.28
N ALA A 158 -17.60 -10.67 7.52
CA ALA A 158 -16.67 -9.55 7.39
C ALA A 158 -16.80 -8.93 5.98
N THR A 159 -17.03 -7.61 5.92
CA THR A 159 -17.07 -6.88 4.65
C THR A 159 -15.71 -6.27 4.35
N ILE A 160 -15.13 -6.63 3.20
CA ILE A 160 -13.83 -6.17 2.74
C ILE A 160 -14.00 -5.34 1.47
N ARG A 161 -13.21 -4.27 1.34
CA ARG A 161 -13.03 -3.49 0.12
C ARG A 161 -11.54 -3.33 -0.12
N LEU A 162 -11.13 -3.30 -1.39
CA LEU A 162 -9.83 -2.75 -1.78
C LEU A 162 -10.02 -1.25 -2.06
N ARG A 163 -9.12 -0.41 -1.54
CA ARG A 163 -9.14 1.05 -1.58
C ARG A 163 -7.70 1.56 -1.47
N LEU A 164 -7.00 1.50 -2.59
CA LEU A 164 -5.64 2.02 -2.72
C LEU A 164 -5.71 3.50 -3.11
N GLY A 165 -5.55 4.38 -2.11
CA GLY A 165 -5.56 5.84 -2.28
C GLY A 165 -4.21 6.52 -2.07
N ARG A 166 -3.24 5.82 -1.47
CA ARG A 166 -1.90 6.33 -1.20
C ARG A 166 -0.84 5.37 -1.71
N PHE A 167 0.14 5.91 -2.43
CA PHE A 167 1.31 5.20 -2.91
C PHE A 167 2.56 6.04 -2.65
N VAL A 168 3.66 5.39 -2.31
CA VAL A 168 5.00 6.00 -2.37
C VAL A 168 5.74 5.36 -3.53
N MET A 169 6.10 6.18 -4.50
CA MET A 169 6.76 5.77 -5.73
C MET A 169 8.25 6.04 -5.63
N ARG A 170 9.06 5.06 -6.02
CA ARG A 170 10.52 5.17 -6.06
C ARG A 170 11.02 4.84 -7.46
N LEU A 171 11.95 5.64 -7.97
CA LEU A 171 12.62 5.35 -9.23
C LEU A 171 13.71 4.29 -8.99
N VAL A 172 13.54 3.11 -9.58
CA VAL A 172 14.48 1.98 -9.48
C VAL A 172 14.81 1.49 -10.89
N GLY A 173 16.10 1.52 -11.24
CA GLY A 173 16.56 1.08 -12.56
C GLY A 173 15.93 1.82 -13.74
N GLY A 174 15.53 3.08 -13.55
CA GLY A 174 14.85 3.89 -14.58
C GLY A 174 13.33 3.66 -14.67
N SER A 175 12.74 2.87 -13.78
CA SER A 175 11.29 2.61 -13.72
C SER A 175 10.71 3.06 -12.38
N TRP A 176 9.51 3.65 -12.38
CA TRP A 176 8.79 3.96 -11.15
C TRP A 176 8.16 2.70 -10.57
N GLN A 177 8.45 2.41 -9.31
CA GLN A 177 7.98 1.24 -8.59
C GLN A 177 7.26 1.66 -7.31
N ILE A 178 6.26 0.87 -6.91
CA ILE A 178 5.51 1.10 -5.68
C ILE A 178 6.36 0.60 -4.51
N ALA A 179 6.90 1.54 -3.75
CA ALA A 179 7.74 1.27 -2.59
C ALA A 179 6.94 1.14 -1.30
N GLU A 180 5.80 1.82 -1.21
CA GLU A 180 4.82 1.69 -0.13
C GLU A 180 3.42 1.91 -0.71
N MET A 181 2.41 1.32 -0.10
CA MET A 181 1.01 1.59 -0.43
C MET A 181 0.13 1.33 0.79
N ASP A 182 -1.02 1.99 0.83
CA ASP A 182 -2.05 1.70 1.81
C ASP A 182 -2.99 0.60 1.30
N LEU A 183 -3.27 -0.39 2.14
CA LEU A 183 -4.35 -1.37 1.94
C LEU A 183 -5.51 -0.98 2.86
N PHE A 184 -6.57 -0.35 2.32
CA PHE A 184 -7.83 -0.12 3.03
C PHE A 184 -9.02 -0.43 2.14
#